data_AF-A0A1H4ZI45-F1
#
_entry.id   AF-A0A1H4ZI45-F1
#
_cell.length_a   1.000
_cell.length_b   1.000
_cell.length_c   1.000
_cell.angle_alpha   90.00
_cell.angle_beta   90.00
_cell.angle_gamma   90.00
#
_symmetry.space_group_name_H-M   'P 1'
#
loop_
_entity.id
_entity.type
_entity.pdbx_description
1 polymer ?
#
loop_
_entity_poly.entity_id
_entity_poly.type
_entity_poly.pdbx_seq_one_letter_code
_entity_poly.pdbx_strand_id
1 'polypeptide(L)'
;MQTWAEITADVQRNWLIYLSMPVIAALIGYGTKVVAIRMMFRPHRFKGIGKLGWQGIIPKRAPQMVEVLCDTLTDRLVSASDILEKVDADELGDRMERQLRREVARIVPVVAAEYQPALWNLLPTAARDLVIQRAQVIARDLIPKLVTAIRENIDEVFDLKEMVTREVLADPDVLEKMFLDVGRREFAFIRNSGLVFGFFIGLLQAACWALFRNPWIMPLFGLFTGWFTDWAALRLIFNPKEPKKYLGFIPWQGLFQKHRIPVSEEYGALIATRVLTAERLVRSLFTGPQRDQLVTVVAAVLREAMEDEMPSVEKALRSNSDSLGLDKLGVGPLTAGNLVGVVADAVGMVGGAVGGQVGKVAGGLDMTQIGPMSRAGADDFVASMPVMLADANDYLDAKLDIRTTMVQKMAAMSPDEFEGVLRPAFQADEKTLIMVGAILGFLVGELQVLMVEHLTH
;
A
#
# COMPACT_ATOMS: atom_id res chain seq x y z
N MET A 1 30.11 53.71 -17.37
CA MET A 1 28.69 53.94 -17.04
C MET A 1 28.15 54.92 -18.06
N GLN A 2 27.02 54.61 -18.67
CA GLN A 2 26.38 55.53 -19.62
C GLN A 2 25.88 56.79 -18.88
N THR A 3 25.86 57.92 -19.57
CA THR A 3 25.26 59.15 -19.04
C THR A 3 23.73 59.05 -19.05
N TRP A 4 23.04 59.78 -18.17
CA TRP A 4 21.57 59.74 -18.10
C TRP A 4 20.89 60.06 -19.44
N ALA A 5 21.47 60.96 -20.23
CA ALA A 5 20.96 61.30 -21.56
C ALA A 5 21.06 60.11 -22.54
N GLU A 6 22.18 59.38 -22.55
CA GLU A 6 22.40 58.20 -23.38
C GLU A 6 21.44 57.06 -23.02
N ILE A 7 21.21 56.84 -21.72
CA ILE A 7 20.26 55.84 -21.24
C ILE A 7 18.84 56.17 -21.70
N THR A 8 18.40 57.42 -21.53
CA THR A 8 17.04 57.82 -21.93
C THR A 8 16.81 57.74 -23.44
N ALA A 9 17.79 58.13 -24.26
CA ALA A 9 17.70 58.04 -25.70
C ALA A 9 17.64 56.59 -26.19
N ASP A 10 18.41 55.70 -25.55
CA ASP A 10 18.42 54.28 -25.89
C ASP A 10 17.13 53.57 -25.45
N VAL A 11 16.63 53.84 -24.25
CA VAL A 11 15.36 53.28 -23.77
C VAL A 11 14.21 53.74 -24.67
N GLN A 12 14.19 54.99 -25.13
CA GLN A 12 13.18 55.46 -26.08
C GLN A 12 13.26 54.74 -27.43
N ARG A 13 14.47 54.47 -27.92
CA ARG A 13 14.67 53.77 -29.21
C ARG A 13 14.35 52.27 -29.12
N ASN A 14 14.64 51.65 -27.99
CA ASN A 14 14.58 50.20 -27.79
C ASN A 14 13.55 49.79 -26.71
N TRP A 15 12.52 50.60 -26.46
CA TRP A 15 11.57 50.41 -25.35
C TRP A 15 10.90 49.03 -25.38
N LEU A 16 10.68 48.47 -26.58
CA LEU A 16 10.12 47.13 -26.76
C LEU A 16 11.02 46.04 -26.19
N ILE A 17 12.35 46.18 -26.30
CA ILE A 17 13.34 45.25 -25.75
C ILE A 17 13.36 45.34 -24.23
N TYR A 18 13.35 46.56 -23.67
CA TYR A 18 13.31 46.75 -22.22
C TYR A 18 12.01 46.24 -21.60
N LEU A 19 10.87 46.38 -22.29
CA LEU A 19 9.58 45.88 -21.83
C LEU A 19 9.47 44.35 -21.97
N SER A 20 10.11 43.76 -22.99
CA SER A 20 10.08 42.31 -23.18
C SER A 20 10.93 41.56 -22.16
N MET A 21 12.00 42.16 -21.62
CA MET A 21 12.87 41.54 -20.61
C MET A 21 12.10 41.04 -19.36
N PRO A 22 11.30 41.86 -18.64
CA PRO A 22 10.48 41.39 -17.52
C PRO A 22 9.46 40.31 -17.90
N VAL A 23 8.85 40.42 -19.09
CA VAL A 23 7.85 39.46 -19.56
C VAL A 23 8.49 38.11 -19.85
N ILE A 24 9.61 38.10 -20.58
CA ILE A 24 10.36 36.89 -20.89
C ILE A 24 10.88 36.28 -19.58
N ALA A 25 11.47 37.07 -18.68
CA ALA A 25 11.93 36.59 -17.38
C ALA A 25 10.80 35.97 -16.53
N ALA A 26 9.58 36.54 -16.56
CA ALA A 26 8.41 35.96 -15.92
C ALA A 26 8.00 34.62 -16.55
N LEU A 27 7.93 34.54 -17.88
CA LEU A 27 7.58 33.31 -18.59
C LEU A 27 8.60 32.19 -18.33
N ILE A 28 9.88 32.53 -18.29
CA ILE A 28 10.95 31.60 -17.94
C ILE A 28 10.79 31.16 -16.49
N GLY A 29 10.59 32.11 -15.58
CA GLY A 29 10.35 31.85 -14.16
C GLY A 29 9.15 30.92 -13.93
N TYR A 30 8.12 30.97 -14.77
CA TYR A 30 7.02 30.00 -14.74
C TYR A 30 7.41 28.64 -15.33
N GLY A 31 8.02 28.66 -16.52
CA GLY A 31 8.39 27.45 -17.27
C GLY A 31 9.37 26.58 -16.49
N THR A 32 10.38 27.17 -15.88
CA THR A 32 11.36 26.44 -15.06
C THR A 32 10.70 25.77 -13.85
N LYS A 33 9.72 26.40 -13.19
CA LYS A 33 8.96 25.78 -12.09
C LYS A 33 8.13 24.60 -12.55
N VAL A 34 7.46 24.71 -13.70
CA VAL A 34 6.68 23.61 -14.27
C VAL A 34 7.59 22.42 -14.57
N VAL A 35 8.76 22.68 -15.17
CA VAL A 35 9.76 21.66 -15.46
C VAL A 35 10.31 21.05 -14.17
N ALA A 36 10.66 21.86 -13.17
CA ALA A 36 11.15 21.42 -11.88
C ALA A 36 10.16 20.49 -11.16
N ILE A 37 8.87 20.87 -11.12
CA ILE A 37 7.80 20.02 -10.56
C ILE A 37 7.74 18.70 -11.33
N ARG A 38 7.75 18.72 -12.66
CA ARG A 38 7.72 17.49 -13.46
C ARG A 38 8.94 16.59 -13.24
N MET A 39 10.13 17.19 -13.11
CA MET A 39 11.38 16.49 -12.85
C MET A 39 11.47 15.89 -11.45
N MET A 40 10.70 16.40 -10.48
CA MET A 40 10.58 15.82 -9.14
C MET A 40 9.90 14.45 -9.17
N PHE A 41 8.92 14.25 -10.06
CA PHE A 41 8.14 13.01 -10.16
C PHE A 41 8.63 12.06 -11.26
N ARG A 42 9.19 12.57 -12.35
CA ARG A 42 9.53 11.76 -13.52
C ARG A 42 10.98 11.94 -13.99
N PRO A 43 11.58 10.87 -14.55
CA PRO A 43 11.03 9.53 -14.78
C PRO A 43 11.08 8.65 -13.52
N HIS A 44 10.16 7.69 -13.39
CA HIS A 44 10.09 6.79 -12.23
C HIS A 44 11.34 5.92 -12.05
N ARG A 45 11.92 5.48 -13.17
CA ARG A 45 13.19 4.75 -13.23
C ARG A 45 14.25 5.66 -13.83
N PHE A 46 15.48 5.50 -13.34
CA PHE A 46 16.63 6.21 -13.88
C PHE A 46 16.72 6.02 -15.40
N LYS A 47 16.75 7.13 -16.14
CA LYS A 47 17.01 7.15 -17.57
C LYS A 47 18.30 7.90 -17.83
N GLY A 48 19.27 7.23 -18.44
CA GLY A 48 20.57 7.81 -18.77
C GLY A 48 21.61 6.79 -19.22
N ILE A 49 22.83 7.27 -19.41
CA ILE A 49 23.99 6.48 -19.84
C ILE A 49 25.01 6.48 -18.69
N GLY A 50 25.20 5.32 -18.05
CA GLY A 50 26.12 5.17 -16.92
C GLY A 50 25.71 6.02 -15.71
N LYS A 51 26.62 6.87 -15.22
CA LYS A 51 26.37 7.80 -14.10
C LYS A 51 25.61 9.06 -14.51
N LEU A 52 25.43 9.30 -15.82
CA LEU A 52 24.76 10.48 -16.36
C LEU A 52 23.33 10.12 -16.73
N GLY A 53 22.39 10.45 -15.85
CA GLY A 53 20.97 10.24 -16.09
C GLY A 53 20.11 10.92 -15.05
N TRP A 54 18.81 10.94 -15.33
CA TRP A 54 17.82 11.56 -14.45
C TRP A 54 16.82 10.52 -13.95
N GLN A 55 16.49 10.60 -12.67
CA GLN A 55 15.37 9.93 -12.05
C GLN A 55 14.62 10.97 -11.23
N GLY A 56 13.29 10.86 -11.23
CA GLY A 56 12.47 11.68 -10.34
C GLY A 56 12.93 11.54 -8.89
N ILE A 57 13.02 12.67 -8.19
CA ILE A 57 13.45 12.75 -6.79
C ILE A 57 12.57 11.88 -5.90
N ILE A 58 11.24 11.98 -6.04
CA ILE A 58 10.29 11.24 -5.21
C ILE A 58 10.39 9.73 -5.46
N PRO A 59 10.32 9.21 -6.71
CA PRO A 59 10.54 7.79 -6.97
C PRO A 59 11.88 7.24 -6.46
N LYS A 60 12.96 8.04 -6.58
CA LYS A 60 14.29 7.64 -6.12
C LYS A 60 14.35 7.48 -4.59
N ARG A 61 13.54 8.23 -3.86
CA ARG A 61 13.53 8.28 -2.38
C ARG A 61 12.32 7.62 -1.74
N ALA A 62 11.44 7.02 -2.54
CA ALA A 62 10.21 6.39 -2.09
C ALA A 62 10.40 5.46 -0.87
N PRO A 63 11.43 4.58 -0.81
CA PRO A 63 11.63 3.72 0.36
C PRO A 63 11.82 4.48 1.67
N GLN A 64 12.63 5.55 1.66
CA GLN A 64 12.87 6.36 2.87
C GLN A 64 11.62 7.15 3.29
N MET A 65 10.84 7.61 2.30
CA MET A 65 9.60 8.34 2.57
C MET A 65 8.53 7.43 3.19
N VAL A 66 8.43 6.21 2.67
CA VAL A 66 7.52 5.18 3.15
C VAL A 66 7.88 4.75 4.56
N GLU A 67 9.16 4.59 4.87
CA GLU A 67 9.62 4.27 6.24
C GLU A 67 9.15 5.32 7.24
N VAL A 68 9.39 6.61 6.98
CA VAL A 68 8.98 7.71 7.87
C VAL A 68 7.45 7.82 7.97
N LEU A 69 6.75 7.62 6.86
CA LEU A 69 5.30 7.57 6.82
C LEU A 69 4.78 6.43 7.69
N CYS A 70 5.29 5.21 7.50
CA CYS A 70 4.92 4.03 8.27
C CYS A 70 5.22 4.21 9.76
N ASP A 71 6.38 4.76 10.14
CA ASP A 71 6.69 5.01 11.56
C ASP A 71 5.66 5.98 12.18
N THR A 72 5.28 7.02 11.43
CA THR A 72 4.28 7.98 11.90
C THR A 72 2.87 7.36 11.94
N LEU A 73 2.53 6.48 10.98
CA LEU A 73 1.23 5.81 10.90
C LEU A 73 1.07 4.68 11.93
N THR A 74 2.12 3.89 12.17
CA THR A 74 2.10 2.71 13.04
C THR A 74 2.18 3.09 14.51
N ASP A 75 2.98 4.09 14.89
CA ASP A 75 3.14 4.44 16.31
C ASP A 75 1.92 5.15 16.92
N ARG A 76 1.07 5.77 16.08
CA ARG A 76 -0.03 6.65 16.57
C ARG A 76 -1.33 6.61 15.77
N LEU A 77 -1.31 6.18 14.50
CA LEU A 77 -2.46 6.37 13.62
C LEU A 77 -3.33 5.11 13.52
N VAL A 78 -2.87 3.90 13.24
CA VAL A 78 -3.79 2.73 13.25
C VAL A 78 -3.04 1.44 13.56
N SER A 79 -3.51 0.66 14.54
CA SER A 79 -3.04 -0.71 14.78
C SER A 79 -3.87 -1.71 13.97
N ALA A 80 -3.29 -2.86 13.64
CA ALA A 80 -4.02 -3.94 12.99
C ALA A 80 -5.13 -4.51 13.89
N SER A 81 -4.92 -4.51 15.21
CA SER A 81 -5.94 -4.91 16.20
C SER A 81 -7.15 -3.98 16.19
N ASP A 82 -6.96 -2.66 16.20
CA ASP A 82 -8.05 -1.66 16.17
C ASP A 82 -8.92 -1.83 14.91
N ILE A 83 -8.30 -2.19 13.78
CA ILE A 83 -9.00 -2.46 12.52
C ILE A 83 -9.87 -3.72 12.66
N LEU A 84 -9.32 -4.81 13.18
CA LEU A 84 -10.02 -6.09 13.31
C LEU A 84 -11.07 -6.13 14.42
N GLU A 85 -10.96 -5.26 15.43
CA GLU A 85 -12.00 -5.10 16.45
C GLU A 85 -13.33 -4.62 15.86
N LYS A 86 -13.29 -3.88 14.75
CA LYS A 86 -14.50 -3.41 14.05
C LYS A 86 -15.22 -4.51 13.27
N VAL A 87 -14.58 -5.64 13.05
CA VAL A 87 -15.15 -6.77 12.30
C VAL A 87 -16.04 -7.59 13.23
N ASP A 88 -17.34 -7.59 12.96
CA ASP A 88 -18.30 -8.51 13.57
C ASP A 88 -18.13 -9.90 12.92
N ALA A 89 -17.84 -10.88 13.77
CA ALA A 89 -17.51 -12.23 13.38
C ALA A 89 -18.73 -13.03 12.91
N ASP A 90 -19.88 -12.81 13.54
CA ASP A 90 -21.13 -13.49 13.22
C ASP A 90 -21.69 -12.95 11.90
N GLU A 91 -21.69 -11.61 11.74
CA GLU A 91 -22.15 -10.97 10.50
C GLU A 91 -21.25 -11.35 9.30
N LEU A 92 -19.93 -11.46 9.51
CA LEU A 92 -19.00 -11.94 8.49
C LEU A 92 -19.29 -13.40 8.12
N GLY A 93 -19.52 -14.26 9.11
CA GLY A 93 -19.86 -15.67 8.91
C GLY A 93 -21.12 -15.87 8.08
N ASP A 94 -22.19 -15.14 8.38
CA ASP A 94 -23.45 -15.21 7.64
C ASP A 94 -23.29 -14.76 6.18
N ARG A 95 -22.47 -13.73 5.91
CA ARG A 95 -22.18 -13.26 4.55
C ARG A 95 -21.34 -14.25 3.74
N MET A 96 -20.41 -14.94 4.40
CA MET A 96 -19.52 -15.91 3.77
C MET A 96 -20.11 -17.32 3.68
N GLU A 97 -21.21 -17.62 4.36
CA GLU A 97 -21.75 -18.98 4.53
C GLU A 97 -21.87 -19.76 3.20
N ARG A 98 -22.41 -19.11 2.16
CA ARG A 98 -22.60 -19.76 0.85
C ARG A 98 -21.30 -20.09 0.14
N GLN A 99 -20.27 -19.24 0.26
CA GLN A 99 -18.96 -19.47 -0.34
C GLN A 99 -18.21 -20.54 0.47
N LEU A 100 -18.27 -20.42 1.79
CA LEU A 100 -17.67 -21.36 2.71
C LEU A 100 -18.19 -22.79 2.51
N ARG A 101 -19.50 -22.99 2.45
CA ARG A 101 -20.11 -24.31 2.21
C ARG A 101 -19.64 -24.92 0.88
N ARG A 102 -19.46 -24.10 -0.17
CA ARG A 102 -18.96 -24.57 -1.47
C ARG A 102 -17.50 -25.00 -1.39
N GLU A 103 -16.67 -24.21 -0.74
CA GLU A 103 -15.23 -24.52 -0.62
C GLU A 103 -14.98 -25.72 0.31
N VAL A 104 -15.74 -25.86 1.39
CA VAL A 104 -15.70 -27.06 2.25
C VAL A 104 -16.05 -28.32 1.46
N ALA A 105 -17.09 -28.28 0.62
CA ALA A 105 -17.46 -29.41 -0.23
C ALA A 105 -16.38 -29.76 -1.28
N ARG A 106 -15.52 -28.80 -1.65
CA ARG A 106 -14.38 -29.02 -2.53
C ARG A 106 -13.17 -29.60 -1.78
N ILE A 107 -12.85 -29.06 -0.60
CA ILE A 107 -11.64 -29.39 0.16
C ILE A 107 -11.78 -30.74 0.88
N VAL A 108 -12.91 -31.00 1.53
CA VAL A 108 -13.10 -32.21 2.37
C VAL A 108 -12.82 -33.51 1.61
N PRO A 109 -13.32 -33.74 0.38
CA PRO A 109 -13.02 -34.96 -0.36
C PRO A 109 -11.54 -35.15 -0.69
N VAL A 110 -10.83 -34.07 -0.99
CA VAL A 110 -9.40 -34.09 -1.34
C VAL A 110 -8.59 -34.47 -0.11
N VAL A 111 -8.81 -33.75 0.99
CA VAL A 111 -8.11 -33.95 2.26
C VAL A 111 -8.43 -35.32 2.85
N ALA A 112 -9.70 -35.77 2.80
CA ALA A 112 -10.08 -37.09 3.31
C ALA A 112 -9.47 -38.24 2.48
N ALA A 113 -9.40 -38.09 1.15
CA ALA A 113 -8.80 -39.11 0.28
C ALA A 113 -7.28 -39.24 0.49
N GLU A 114 -6.60 -38.13 0.80
CA GLU A 114 -5.15 -38.11 1.03
C GLU A 114 -4.77 -38.66 2.41
N TYR A 115 -5.43 -38.19 3.47
CA TYR A 115 -5.05 -38.50 4.85
C TYR A 115 -5.79 -39.69 5.45
N GLN A 116 -6.97 -40.05 4.93
CA GLN A 116 -7.76 -41.21 5.36
C GLN A 116 -8.19 -42.08 4.16
N PRO A 117 -7.26 -42.53 3.30
CA PRO A 117 -7.58 -43.21 2.03
C PRO A 117 -8.37 -44.50 2.23
N ALA A 118 -8.03 -45.28 3.26
CA ALA A 118 -8.72 -46.53 3.56
C ALA A 118 -10.19 -46.28 3.91
N LEU A 119 -10.45 -45.33 4.81
CA LEU A 119 -11.82 -44.99 5.21
C LEU A 119 -12.59 -44.37 4.04
N TRP A 120 -12.00 -43.38 3.36
CA TRP A 120 -12.67 -42.65 2.29
C TRP A 120 -13.07 -43.57 1.13
N ASN A 121 -12.17 -44.46 0.69
CA ASN A 121 -12.43 -45.36 -0.43
C ASN A 121 -13.46 -46.44 -0.10
N LEU A 122 -13.57 -46.86 1.16
CA LEU A 122 -14.54 -47.87 1.60
C LEU A 122 -15.94 -47.30 1.86
N LEU A 123 -16.06 -45.99 2.12
CA LEU A 123 -17.37 -45.36 2.37
C LEU A 123 -18.24 -45.33 1.09
N PRO A 124 -19.53 -45.75 1.17
CA PRO A 124 -20.52 -45.52 0.13
C PRO A 124 -20.72 -44.02 -0.13
N THR A 125 -21.24 -43.67 -1.32
CA THR A 125 -21.50 -42.28 -1.71
C THR A 125 -22.36 -41.53 -0.69
N ALA A 126 -23.45 -42.16 -0.22
CA ALA A 126 -24.33 -41.57 0.78
C ALA A 126 -23.61 -41.25 2.11
N ALA A 127 -22.62 -42.05 2.51
CA ALA A 127 -21.86 -41.82 3.73
C ALA A 127 -20.80 -40.72 3.55
N ARG A 128 -20.17 -40.64 2.36
CA ARG A 128 -19.29 -39.52 2.00
C ARG A 128 -20.06 -38.20 1.97
N ASP A 129 -21.26 -38.21 1.40
CA ASP A 129 -22.15 -37.04 1.35
C ASP A 129 -22.54 -36.58 2.76
N LEU A 130 -22.81 -37.50 3.68
CA LEU A 130 -23.07 -37.19 5.09
C LEU A 130 -21.87 -36.50 5.77
N VAL A 131 -20.65 -36.99 5.53
CA VAL A 131 -19.42 -36.38 6.07
C VAL A 131 -19.26 -34.95 5.54
N ILE A 132 -19.48 -34.75 4.23
CA ILE A 132 -19.41 -33.42 3.61
C ILE A 132 -20.47 -32.49 4.20
N GLN A 133 -21.72 -32.95 4.33
CA GLN A 133 -22.81 -32.16 4.92
C GLN A 133 -22.50 -31.78 6.37
N ARG A 134 -21.96 -32.70 7.16
CA ARG A 134 -21.58 -32.42 8.55
C ARG A 134 -20.45 -31.39 8.62
N ALA A 135 -19.44 -31.53 7.77
CA ALA A 135 -18.35 -30.56 7.67
C ALA A 135 -18.85 -29.16 7.27
N GLN A 136 -19.82 -29.07 6.35
CA GLN A 136 -20.44 -27.80 5.96
C GLN A 136 -21.19 -27.12 7.11
N VAL A 137 -21.83 -27.88 8.00
CA VAL A 137 -22.48 -27.33 9.20
C VAL A 137 -21.45 -26.81 10.18
N ILE A 138 -20.41 -27.59 10.46
CA ILE A 138 -19.32 -27.21 11.38
C ILE A 138 -18.60 -25.96 10.89
N ALA A 139 -18.41 -25.84 9.57
CA ALA A 139 -17.71 -24.70 8.99
C ALA A 139 -18.35 -23.36 9.35
N ARG A 140 -19.68 -23.28 9.51
CA ARG A 140 -20.35 -22.05 9.93
C ARG A 140 -19.84 -21.55 11.29
N ASP A 141 -19.69 -22.48 12.23
CA ASP A 141 -19.24 -22.17 13.60
C ASP A 141 -17.73 -21.95 13.69
N LEU A 142 -16.97 -22.27 12.63
CA LEU A 142 -15.54 -21.99 12.55
C LEU A 142 -15.24 -20.52 12.32
N ILE A 143 -16.07 -19.78 11.58
CA ILE A 143 -15.75 -18.39 11.22
C ILE A 143 -15.56 -17.52 12.46
N PRO A 144 -16.45 -17.54 13.47
CA PRO A 144 -16.22 -16.75 14.68
C PRO A 144 -14.98 -17.16 15.46
N LYS A 145 -14.68 -18.47 15.52
CA LYS A 145 -13.44 -18.98 16.13
C LYS A 145 -12.20 -18.50 15.39
N LEU A 146 -12.22 -18.51 14.06
CA LEU A 146 -11.13 -18.06 13.20
C LEU A 146 -10.89 -16.55 13.33
N VAL A 147 -11.94 -15.73 13.32
CA VAL A 147 -11.82 -14.28 13.54
C VAL A 147 -11.21 -13.98 14.91
N THR A 148 -11.65 -14.72 15.94
CA THR A 148 -11.11 -14.58 17.30
C THR A 148 -9.64 -14.99 17.35
N ALA A 149 -9.28 -16.15 16.79
CA ALA A 149 -7.90 -16.63 16.76
C ALA A 149 -6.97 -15.69 15.98
N ILE A 150 -7.42 -15.12 14.85
CA ILE A 150 -6.67 -14.11 14.11
C ILE A 150 -6.49 -12.84 14.95
N ARG A 151 -7.52 -12.41 15.69
CA ARG A 151 -7.44 -11.23 16.57
C ARG A 151 -6.43 -11.43 17.71
N GLU A 152 -6.40 -12.61 18.31
CA GLU A 152 -5.48 -12.97 19.39
C GLU A 152 -4.02 -13.09 18.91
N ASN A 153 -3.80 -13.44 17.65
CA ASN A 153 -2.47 -13.66 17.07
C ASN A 153 -2.09 -12.58 16.03
N ILE A 154 -2.74 -11.41 16.07
CA ILE A 154 -2.65 -10.42 14.99
C ILE A 154 -1.23 -9.94 14.72
N ASP A 155 -0.44 -9.73 15.78
CA ASP A 155 0.94 -9.25 15.69
C ASP A 155 1.89 -10.28 15.04
N GLU A 156 1.53 -11.57 15.09
CA GLU A 156 2.28 -12.65 14.46
C GLU A 156 1.87 -12.82 12.99
N VAL A 157 0.56 -12.81 12.72
CA VAL A 157 0.03 -13.12 11.38
C VAL A 157 -0.01 -11.92 10.42
N PHE A 158 0.11 -10.69 10.92
CA PHE A 158 -0.01 -9.49 10.08
C PHE A 158 0.86 -8.31 10.53
N ASP A 159 1.78 -7.91 9.65
CA ASP A 159 2.55 -6.68 9.76
C ASP A 159 1.99 -5.58 8.84
N LEU A 160 1.34 -4.58 9.46
CA LEU A 160 0.79 -3.42 8.76
C LEU A 160 1.88 -2.56 8.09
N LYS A 161 3.03 -2.38 8.74
CA LYS A 161 4.14 -1.57 8.22
C LYS A 161 4.72 -2.20 6.97
N GLU A 162 4.95 -3.51 7.00
CA GLU A 162 5.42 -4.26 5.83
C GLU A 162 4.39 -4.22 4.69
N MET A 163 3.09 -4.36 5.00
CA MET A 163 2.02 -4.26 4.00
C MET A 163 2.02 -2.90 3.31
N VAL A 164 1.94 -1.81 4.07
CA VAL A 164 1.94 -0.44 3.53
C VAL A 164 3.20 -0.18 2.71
N THR A 165 4.34 -0.67 3.20
CA THR A 165 5.63 -0.50 2.51
C THR A 165 5.62 -1.17 1.15
N ARG A 166 5.18 -2.43 1.10
CA ARG A 166 5.09 -3.19 -0.15
C ARG A 166 4.11 -2.54 -1.14
N GLU A 167 2.94 -2.10 -0.67
CA GLU A 167 1.90 -1.52 -1.53
C GLU A 167 2.31 -0.17 -2.13
N VAL A 168 2.99 0.70 -1.36
CA VAL A 168 3.47 1.99 -1.88
C VAL A 168 4.64 1.81 -2.84
N LEU A 169 5.55 0.86 -2.58
CA LEU A 169 6.71 0.61 -3.42
C LEU A 169 6.38 -0.17 -4.70
N ALA A 170 5.31 -0.97 -4.69
CA ALA A 170 4.85 -1.72 -5.86
C ALA A 170 4.28 -0.80 -6.96
N ASP A 171 3.68 0.34 -6.60
CA ASP A 171 3.05 1.27 -7.54
C ASP A 171 3.56 2.72 -7.39
N PRO A 172 4.62 3.08 -8.14
CA PRO A 172 5.15 4.46 -8.17
C PRO A 172 4.14 5.51 -8.69
N ASP A 173 3.15 5.10 -9.48
CA ASP A 173 2.12 6.02 -9.99
C ASP A 173 1.11 6.39 -8.89
N VAL A 174 0.81 5.46 -7.98
CA VAL A 174 0.00 5.76 -6.78
C VAL A 174 0.72 6.83 -5.93
N LEU A 175 2.00 6.63 -5.66
CA LEU A 175 2.81 7.61 -4.91
C LEU A 175 2.83 8.98 -5.62
N GLU A 176 3.12 9.04 -6.92
CA GLU A 176 3.10 10.28 -7.71
C GLU A 176 1.75 10.99 -7.59
N LYS A 177 0.65 10.28 -7.84
CA LYS A 177 -0.69 10.88 -7.80
C LYS A 177 -1.07 11.35 -6.40
N MET A 178 -0.72 10.61 -5.34
CA MET A 178 -0.98 11.03 -3.97
C MET A 178 -0.33 12.37 -3.66
N PHE A 179 0.95 12.52 -4.00
CA PHE A 179 1.69 13.77 -3.79
C PHE A 179 1.17 14.91 -4.67
N LEU A 180 0.85 14.65 -5.94
CA LEU A 180 0.29 15.66 -6.84
C LEU A 180 -1.10 16.14 -6.41
N ASP A 181 -1.93 15.23 -5.89
CA ASP A 181 -3.26 15.56 -5.42
C ASP A 181 -3.18 16.41 -4.13
N VAL A 182 -2.37 15.99 -3.16
CA VAL A 182 -2.18 16.69 -1.86
C VAL A 182 -1.46 18.02 -2.01
N GLY A 183 -0.46 18.10 -2.87
CA GLY A 183 0.33 19.30 -3.10
C GLY A 183 -0.25 20.23 -4.16
N ARG A 184 -1.44 19.97 -4.72
CA ARG A 184 -1.97 20.68 -5.90
C ARG A 184 -1.99 22.20 -5.70
N ARG A 185 -2.37 22.67 -4.52
CA ARG A 185 -2.45 24.10 -4.18
C ARG A 185 -1.05 24.70 -4.03
N GLU A 186 -0.17 24.00 -3.35
CA GLU A 186 1.21 24.42 -3.08
C GLU A 186 2.04 24.45 -4.37
N PHE A 187 1.88 23.46 -5.25
CA PHE A 187 2.49 23.43 -6.58
C PHE A 187 1.98 24.57 -7.47
N ALA A 188 0.69 24.89 -7.42
CA ALA A 188 0.14 26.04 -8.12
C ALA A 188 0.74 27.35 -7.60
N PHE A 189 0.95 27.48 -6.28
CA PHE A 189 1.65 28.62 -5.69
C PHE A 189 3.12 28.70 -6.14
N ILE A 190 3.87 27.59 -6.12
CA ILE A 190 5.26 27.54 -6.63
C ILE A 190 5.32 28.10 -8.05
N ARG A 191 4.45 27.55 -8.91
CA ARG A 191 4.39 27.89 -10.32
C ARG A 191 4.02 29.37 -10.52
N ASN A 192 3.02 29.86 -9.82
CA ASN A 192 2.55 31.25 -9.96
C ASN A 192 3.54 32.25 -9.34
N SER A 193 4.20 31.89 -8.24
CA SER A 193 5.24 32.72 -7.62
C SER A 193 6.46 32.88 -8.55
N GLY A 194 6.75 31.87 -9.38
CA GLY A 194 7.74 31.94 -10.45
C GLY A 194 7.50 33.08 -11.45
N LEU A 195 6.24 33.35 -11.82
CA LEU A 195 5.90 34.51 -12.67
C LEU A 195 6.23 35.83 -11.97
N VAL A 196 5.83 35.96 -10.71
CA VAL A 196 5.97 37.21 -9.95
C VAL A 196 7.44 37.52 -9.69
N PHE A 197 8.21 36.54 -9.19
CA PHE A 197 9.64 36.73 -8.97
C PHE A 197 10.39 36.95 -10.28
N GLY A 198 10.07 36.18 -11.32
CA GLY A 198 10.68 36.36 -12.64
C GLY A 198 10.42 37.75 -13.22
N PHE A 199 9.23 38.31 -13.04
CA PHE A 199 8.89 39.67 -13.45
C PHE A 199 9.72 40.73 -12.71
N PHE A 200 9.78 40.66 -11.37
CA PHE A 200 10.55 41.63 -10.58
C PHE A 200 12.06 41.53 -10.81
N ILE A 201 12.59 40.32 -10.96
CA ILE A 201 14.01 40.14 -11.28
C ILE A 201 14.29 40.61 -12.71
N GLY A 202 13.37 40.39 -13.65
CA GLY A 202 13.47 40.90 -15.01
C GLY A 202 13.43 42.43 -15.09
N LEU A 203 12.68 43.11 -14.21
CA LEU A 203 12.75 44.58 -14.07
C LEU A 203 14.13 45.04 -13.61
N LEU A 204 14.70 44.33 -12.63
CA LEU A 204 16.07 44.60 -12.16
C LEU A 204 17.10 44.32 -13.25
N GLN A 205 16.94 43.23 -14.01
CA GLN A 205 17.77 42.88 -15.17
C GLN A 205 17.71 43.98 -16.23
N ALA A 206 16.53 44.50 -16.56
CA ALA A 206 16.36 45.59 -17.52
C ALA A 206 17.07 46.88 -17.06
N ALA A 207 16.98 47.21 -15.77
CA ALA A 207 17.70 48.35 -15.19
C ALA A 207 19.23 48.14 -15.23
N CYS A 208 19.72 46.95 -14.90
CA CYS A 208 21.14 46.62 -14.98
C CYS A 208 21.65 46.64 -16.43
N TRP A 209 20.86 46.16 -17.39
CA TRP A 209 21.19 46.22 -18.81
C TRP A 209 21.34 47.67 -19.29
N ALA A 210 20.39 48.53 -18.89
CA ALA A 210 20.44 49.96 -19.22
C ALA A 210 21.70 50.66 -18.68
N LEU A 211 22.19 50.27 -17.50
CA LEU A 211 23.35 50.92 -16.85
C LEU A 211 24.70 50.41 -17.37
N PHE A 212 24.81 49.11 -17.65
CA PHE A 212 26.09 48.43 -17.84
C PHE A 212 26.30 47.85 -19.24
N ARG A 213 25.24 47.59 -20.01
CA ARG A 213 25.28 47.06 -21.39
C ARG A 213 26.14 45.81 -21.61
N ASN A 214 26.34 45.00 -20.57
CA ASN A 214 27.23 43.86 -20.62
C ASN A 214 26.43 42.57 -20.91
N PRO A 215 26.71 41.83 -22.01
CA PRO A 215 26.04 40.58 -22.36
C PRO A 215 25.99 39.55 -21.23
N TRP A 216 27.04 39.47 -20.42
CA TRP A 216 27.12 38.54 -19.28
C TRP A 216 26.07 38.78 -18.18
N ILE A 217 25.40 39.93 -18.19
CA ILE A 217 24.33 40.23 -17.25
C ILE A 217 23.17 39.25 -17.44
N MET A 218 22.78 38.91 -18.66
CA MET A 218 21.59 38.05 -18.85
C MET A 218 21.81 36.61 -18.38
N PRO A 219 22.93 35.92 -18.71
CA PRO A 219 23.22 34.57 -18.19
C PRO A 219 23.37 34.54 -16.67
N LEU A 220 24.04 35.54 -16.07
CA LEU A 220 24.21 35.63 -14.62
C LEU A 220 22.89 35.92 -13.90
N PHE A 221 22.05 36.81 -14.43
CA PHE A 221 20.71 37.05 -13.89
C PHE A 221 19.80 35.84 -14.08
N GLY A 222 19.91 35.12 -15.20
CA GLY A 222 19.22 33.86 -15.42
C GLY A 222 19.60 32.82 -14.37
N LEU A 223 20.90 32.61 -14.14
CA LEU A 223 21.42 31.71 -13.11
C LEU A 223 20.93 32.12 -11.71
N PHE A 224 21.07 33.39 -11.36
CA PHE A 224 20.62 33.93 -10.07
C PHE A 224 19.11 33.79 -9.91
N THR A 225 18.32 34.06 -10.94
CA THR A 225 16.86 33.92 -10.93
C THR A 225 16.47 32.47 -10.68
N GLY A 226 17.05 31.51 -11.41
CA GLY A 226 16.77 30.09 -11.20
C GLY A 226 17.08 29.66 -9.77
N TRP A 227 18.30 29.94 -9.31
CA TRP A 227 18.75 29.62 -7.95
C TRP A 227 17.89 30.29 -6.86
N PHE A 228 17.75 31.62 -6.91
CA PHE A 228 17.09 32.40 -5.88
C PHE A 228 15.59 32.10 -5.81
N THR A 229 14.93 31.97 -6.96
CA THR A 229 13.48 31.73 -6.95
C THR A 229 13.13 30.32 -6.52
N ASP A 230 13.94 29.30 -6.82
CA ASP A 230 13.71 27.92 -6.35
C ASP A 230 13.93 27.84 -4.84
N TRP A 231 15.03 28.42 -4.38
CA TRP A 231 15.32 28.55 -2.95
C TRP A 231 14.22 29.31 -2.20
N ALA A 232 13.76 30.44 -2.74
CA ALA A 232 12.71 31.25 -2.13
C ALA A 232 11.37 30.50 -2.12
N ALA A 233 10.99 29.85 -3.21
CA ALA A 233 9.74 29.08 -3.30
C ALA A 233 9.69 27.98 -2.24
N LEU A 234 10.74 27.16 -2.12
CA LEU A 234 10.82 26.11 -1.11
C LEU A 234 10.76 26.68 0.31
N ARG A 235 11.48 27.78 0.56
CA ARG A 235 11.48 28.42 1.87
C ARG A 235 10.10 28.97 2.26
N LEU A 236 9.38 29.58 1.31
CA LEU A 236 8.04 30.13 1.53
C LEU A 236 6.97 29.07 1.77
N ILE A 237 7.17 27.85 1.27
CA ILE A 237 6.25 26.74 1.42
C ILE A 237 6.36 26.05 2.78
N PHE A 238 7.59 25.86 3.26
CA PHE A 238 7.84 25.11 4.51
C PHE A 238 8.04 26.00 5.74
N ASN A 239 8.56 27.22 5.56
CA ASN A 239 8.97 28.08 6.68
C ASN A 239 8.23 29.44 6.66
N PRO A 240 7.93 30.02 7.84
CA PRO A 240 8.12 29.49 9.19
C PRO A 240 7.00 28.51 9.60
N LYS A 241 7.30 27.60 10.53
CA LYS A 241 6.34 26.61 11.05
C LYS A 241 5.12 27.27 11.71
N GLU A 242 5.41 28.25 12.57
CA GLU A 242 4.44 29.08 13.24
C GLU A 242 4.27 30.42 12.51
N PRO A 243 3.08 31.04 12.56
CA PRO A 243 2.86 32.33 11.92
C PRO A 243 3.75 33.40 12.56
N LYS A 244 4.67 33.97 11.77
CA LYS A 244 5.54 35.08 12.20
C LYS A 244 5.16 36.36 11.48
N LYS A 245 5.25 37.48 12.19
CA LYS A 245 5.07 38.81 11.60
C LYS A 245 6.41 39.30 11.03
N TYR A 246 6.52 39.33 9.70
CA TYR A 246 7.64 39.97 9.02
C TYR A 246 7.40 41.48 8.96
N LEU A 247 8.46 42.26 9.17
CA LEU A 247 8.41 43.73 9.22
C LEU A 247 7.40 44.29 10.24
N GLY A 248 7.00 43.51 11.26
CA GLY A 248 6.07 43.91 12.31
C GLY A 248 4.57 43.83 11.96
N PHE A 249 4.20 43.80 10.68
CA PHE A 249 2.78 43.84 10.25
C PHE A 249 2.37 42.82 9.18
N ILE A 250 3.30 42.13 8.51
CA ILE A 250 2.97 41.13 7.48
C ILE A 250 3.01 39.74 8.11
N PRO A 251 1.87 39.11 8.47
CA PRO A 251 1.88 37.73 8.95
C PRO A 251 2.23 36.78 7.81
N TRP A 252 3.25 35.95 8.01
CA TRP A 252 3.62 34.88 7.08
C TRP A 252 3.85 33.57 7.82
N GLN A 253 3.38 32.49 7.22
CA GLN A 253 3.53 31.11 7.67
C GLN A 253 3.78 30.26 6.44
N GLY A 254 4.58 29.20 6.59
CA GLY A 254 4.78 28.21 5.54
C GLY A 254 3.43 27.71 5.03
N LEU A 255 3.24 27.67 3.70
CA LEU A 255 1.96 27.37 3.08
C LEU A 255 1.39 26.00 3.49
N PHE A 256 2.24 24.97 3.57
CA PHE A 256 1.81 23.64 4.03
C PHE A 256 1.32 23.66 5.48
N GLN A 257 1.99 24.42 6.35
CA GLN A 257 1.58 24.53 7.75
C GLN A 257 0.32 25.36 7.93
N LYS A 258 0.16 26.41 7.10
CA LYS A 258 -1.06 27.21 7.03
C LYS A 258 -2.27 26.39 6.60
N HIS A 259 -2.08 25.43 5.68
CA HIS A 259 -3.13 24.55 5.18
C HIS A 259 -3.07 23.13 5.77
N ARG A 260 -2.44 22.94 6.94
CA ARG A 260 -2.19 21.61 7.53
C ARG A 260 -3.45 20.74 7.57
N ILE A 261 -4.55 21.26 8.10
CA ILE A 261 -5.79 20.49 8.31
C ILE A 261 -6.34 19.93 6.98
N PRO A 262 -6.73 20.77 5.98
CA PRO A 262 -7.28 20.24 4.73
C PRO A 262 -6.29 19.36 3.97
N VAL A 263 -4.98 19.66 4.02
CA VAL A 263 -3.94 18.86 3.36
C VAL A 263 -3.80 17.50 4.06
N SER A 264 -3.85 17.45 5.39
CA SER A 264 -3.89 16.22 6.18
C SER A 264 -5.12 15.36 5.88
N GLU A 265 -6.29 15.98 5.78
CA GLU A 265 -7.54 15.28 5.45
C GLU A 265 -7.50 14.68 4.04
N GLU A 266 -7.06 15.45 3.05
CA GLU A 266 -6.86 14.98 1.67
C GLU A 266 -5.83 13.83 1.63
N TYR A 267 -4.73 13.94 2.37
CA TYR A 267 -3.71 12.91 2.47
C TYR A 267 -4.23 11.61 3.12
N GLY A 268 -4.92 11.71 4.25
CA GLY A 268 -5.53 10.56 4.94
C GLY A 268 -6.56 9.85 4.08
N ALA A 269 -7.40 10.61 3.36
CA ALA A 269 -8.36 10.07 2.41
C ALA A 269 -7.68 9.33 1.25
N LEU A 270 -6.57 9.85 0.73
CA LEU A 270 -5.83 9.21 -0.36
C LEU A 270 -5.11 7.94 0.09
N ILE A 271 -4.49 7.93 1.29
CA ILE A 271 -3.89 6.71 1.86
C ILE A 271 -4.97 5.64 2.01
N ALA A 272 -6.10 5.97 2.63
CA ALA A 272 -7.17 5.01 2.88
C ALA A 272 -7.81 4.45 1.60
N THR A 273 -7.84 5.23 0.52
CA THR A 273 -8.46 4.80 -0.74
C THR A 273 -7.49 4.15 -1.72
N ARG A 274 -6.18 4.30 -1.54
CA ARG A 274 -5.17 3.81 -2.50
C ARG A 274 -4.14 2.86 -1.93
N VAL A 275 -3.95 2.84 -0.61
CA VAL A 275 -2.92 2.04 0.06
C VAL A 275 -3.55 1.15 1.11
N LEU A 276 -4.26 1.74 2.07
CA LEU A 276 -4.86 1.05 3.21
C LEU A 276 -6.36 0.78 2.95
N THR A 277 -6.67 0.00 1.92
CA THR A 277 -8.06 -0.41 1.61
C THR A 277 -8.42 -1.73 2.30
N ALA A 278 -9.70 -2.02 2.52
CA ALA A 278 -10.10 -3.29 3.13
C ALA A 278 -9.64 -4.47 2.27
N GLU A 279 -9.82 -4.39 0.95
CA GLU A 279 -9.36 -5.39 -0.01
C GLU A 279 -7.85 -5.68 0.14
N ARG A 280 -7.01 -4.65 0.24
CA ARG A 280 -5.55 -4.81 0.36
C ARG A 280 -5.14 -5.36 1.72
N LEU A 281 -5.81 -4.94 2.80
CA LEU A 281 -5.61 -5.49 4.14
C LEU A 281 -5.91 -6.99 4.17
N VAL A 282 -7.12 -7.36 3.73
CA VAL A 282 -7.57 -8.75 3.64
C VAL A 282 -6.62 -9.57 2.78
N ARG A 283 -6.33 -9.10 1.56
CA ARG A 283 -5.42 -9.80 0.66
C ARG A 283 -4.04 -9.98 1.30
N SER A 284 -3.50 -8.94 1.93
CA SER A 284 -2.18 -9.00 2.55
C SER A 284 -2.13 -9.93 3.77
N LEU A 285 -3.24 -10.12 4.49
CA LEU A 285 -3.33 -11.12 5.56
C LEU A 285 -3.14 -12.54 4.98
N PHE A 286 -3.78 -12.86 3.86
CA PHE A 286 -3.75 -14.22 3.29
C PHE A 286 -2.57 -14.49 2.33
N THR A 287 -2.02 -13.47 1.67
CA THR A 287 -0.92 -13.62 0.70
C THR A 287 0.39 -12.98 1.15
N GLY A 288 0.44 -12.48 2.38
CA GLY A 288 1.61 -11.79 2.94
C GLY A 288 2.75 -12.73 3.32
N PRO A 289 3.89 -12.17 3.77
CA PRO A 289 5.05 -12.95 4.20
C PRO A 289 4.76 -13.86 5.41
N GLN A 290 3.76 -13.51 6.23
CA GLN A 290 3.34 -14.28 7.41
C GLN A 290 2.26 -15.33 7.11
N ARG A 291 1.98 -15.64 5.83
CA ARG A 291 0.98 -16.65 5.43
C ARG A 291 1.14 -17.97 6.20
N ASP A 292 2.37 -18.45 6.39
CA ASP A 292 2.62 -19.72 7.07
C ASP A 292 2.25 -19.70 8.57
N GLN A 293 2.36 -18.54 9.21
CA GLN A 293 1.89 -18.35 10.58
C GLN A 293 0.37 -18.33 10.62
N LEU A 294 -0.27 -17.64 9.67
CA LEU A 294 -1.73 -17.66 9.54
C LEU A 294 -2.25 -19.10 9.31
N VAL A 295 -1.62 -19.88 8.43
CA VAL A 295 -1.95 -21.30 8.23
C VAL A 295 -1.82 -22.09 9.53
N THR A 296 -0.83 -21.77 10.36
CA THR A 296 -0.64 -22.43 11.67
C THR A 296 -1.76 -22.10 12.65
N VAL A 297 -2.19 -20.83 12.73
CA VAL A 297 -3.33 -20.39 13.55
C VAL A 297 -4.64 -21.05 13.07
N VAL A 298 -4.91 -21.00 11.76
CA VAL A 298 -6.09 -21.64 11.16
C VAL A 298 -6.07 -23.17 11.39
N ALA A 299 -4.91 -23.82 11.26
CA ALA A 299 -4.77 -25.25 11.50
C ALA A 299 -5.03 -25.64 12.96
N ALA A 300 -4.71 -24.77 13.91
CA ALA A 300 -5.02 -25.00 15.33
C ALA A 300 -6.54 -24.99 15.56
N VAL A 301 -7.24 -23.99 15.00
CA VAL A 301 -8.71 -23.89 15.10
C VAL A 301 -9.41 -25.06 14.40
N LEU A 302 -8.93 -25.46 13.21
CA LEU A 302 -9.46 -26.62 12.49
C LEU A 302 -9.25 -27.92 13.28
N ARG A 303 -8.06 -28.09 13.88
CA ARG A 303 -7.75 -29.27 14.69
C ARG A 303 -8.70 -29.40 15.86
N GLU A 304 -8.86 -28.34 16.64
CA GLU A 304 -9.76 -28.33 17.80
C GLU A 304 -11.20 -28.67 17.38
N ALA A 305 -11.70 -28.05 16.31
CA ALA A 305 -13.04 -28.34 15.82
C ALA A 305 -13.21 -29.78 15.28
N MET A 306 -12.17 -30.34 14.64
CA MET A 306 -12.19 -31.73 14.20
C MET A 306 -12.17 -32.71 15.37
N GLU A 307 -11.37 -32.43 16.40
CA GLU A 307 -11.31 -33.25 17.62
C GLU A 307 -12.65 -33.25 18.38
N ASP A 308 -13.30 -32.09 18.48
CA ASP A 308 -14.62 -31.95 19.11
C ASP A 308 -15.72 -32.70 18.34
N GLU A 309 -15.66 -32.72 17.01
CA GLU A 309 -16.74 -33.19 16.15
C GLU A 309 -16.54 -34.62 15.63
N MET A 310 -15.33 -35.16 15.66
CA MET A 310 -15.05 -36.55 15.27
C MET A 310 -15.97 -37.57 15.97
N PRO A 311 -16.23 -37.48 17.30
CA PRO A 311 -17.16 -38.38 17.98
C PRO A 311 -18.60 -38.26 17.46
N SER A 312 -19.02 -37.07 17.03
CA SER A 312 -20.36 -36.82 16.50
C SER A 312 -20.53 -37.45 15.12
N VAL A 313 -19.51 -37.33 14.26
CA VAL A 313 -19.45 -37.95 12.93
C VAL A 313 -19.45 -39.47 13.04
N GLU A 314 -18.62 -40.02 13.94
CA GLU A 314 -18.57 -41.46 14.18
C GLU A 314 -19.93 -41.99 14.66
N LYS A 315 -20.57 -41.28 15.60
CA LYS A 315 -21.92 -41.62 16.07
C LYS A 315 -22.96 -41.54 14.95
N ALA A 316 -22.92 -40.51 14.11
CA ALA A 316 -23.86 -40.34 13.00
C ALA A 316 -23.72 -41.46 11.96
N LEU A 317 -22.50 -41.82 11.60
CA LEU A 317 -22.22 -42.96 10.71
C LEU A 317 -22.69 -44.28 11.31
N ARG A 318 -22.44 -44.52 12.61
CA ARG A 318 -22.92 -45.70 13.32
C ARG A 318 -24.45 -45.77 13.38
N SER A 319 -25.12 -44.65 13.68
CA SER A 319 -26.58 -44.62 13.81
C SER A 319 -27.33 -44.88 12.51
N ASN A 320 -26.67 -44.62 11.37
CA ASN A 320 -27.25 -44.78 10.04
C ASN A 320 -26.69 -46.02 9.31
N SER A 321 -25.97 -46.92 10.00
CA SER A 321 -25.26 -48.07 9.41
C SER A 321 -26.12 -48.89 8.44
N ASP A 322 -27.29 -49.30 8.91
CA ASP A 322 -28.25 -50.12 8.17
C ASP A 322 -28.78 -49.39 6.93
N SER A 323 -29.11 -48.09 7.09
CA SER A 323 -29.68 -47.24 6.02
C SER A 323 -28.67 -46.85 4.94
N LEU A 324 -27.39 -46.75 5.32
CA LEU A 324 -26.27 -46.43 4.43
C LEU A 324 -25.68 -47.70 3.79
N GLY A 325 -26.18 -48.88 4.13
CA GLY A 325 -25.72 -50.17 3.62
C GLY A 325 -24.31 -50.56 4.11
N LEU A 326 -23.83 -49.96 5.20
CA LEU A 326 -22.49 -50.19 5.76
C LEU A 326 -22.34 -51.64 6.28
N ASP A 327 -23.42 -52.23 6.77
CA ASP A 327 -23.45 -53.62 7.24
C ASP A 327 -23.16 -54.66 6.13
N LYS A 328 -23.45 -54.33 4.86
CA LYS A 328 -23.21 -55.22 3.71
C LYS A 328 -21.76 -55.24 3.26
N LEU A 329 -20.93 -54.32 3.77
CA LEU A 329 -19.51 -54.22 3.45
C LEU A 329 -18.63 -55.04 4.41
N GLY A 330 -19.22 -55.86 5.29
CA GLY A 330 -18.47 -56.61 6.33
C GLY A 330 -17.90 -55.71 7.43
N VAL A 331 -18.20 -54.40 7.38
CA VAL A 331 -17.83 -53.43 8.40
C VAL A 331 -18.92 -53.47 9.47
N GLY A 332 -18.90 -54.51 10.31
CA GLY A 332 -19.68 -54.51 11.55
C GLY A 332 -19.41 -53.24 12.36
N PRO A 333 -20.26 -52.87 13.34
CA PRO A 333 -20.37 -51.52 13.90
C PRO A 333 -18.98 -50.90 14.05
N LEU A 334 -18.78 -49.74 13.40
CA LEU A 334 -17.53 -48.95 13.26
C LEU A 334 -16.87 -48.70 14.62
N THR A 335 -16.38 -49.76 15.22
CA THR A 335 -15.60 -49.80 16.44
C THR A 335 -14.19 -50.05 15.98
N ALA A 336 -13.21 -49.45 16.67
CA ALA A 336 -11.79 -49.63 16.37
C ALA A 336 -11.35 -51.12 16.31
N GLY A 337 -12.18 -52.06 16.77
CA GLY A 337 -11.96 -53.51 16.66
C GLY A 337 -12.45 -54.18 15.37
N ASN A 338 -13.51 -53.70 14.70
CA ASN A 338 -14.10 -54.41 13.54
C ASN A 338 -13.43 -54.07 12.21
N LEU A 339 -12.93 -52.84 12.05
CA LEU A 339 -12.09 -52.45 10.90
C LEU A 339 -10.74 -53.17 10.91
N VAL A 340 -10.22 -53.53 12.10
CA VAL A 340 -9.03 -54.39 12.23
C VAL A 340 -9.26 -55.76 11.61
N GLY A 341 -10.48 -56.32 11.72
CA GLY A 341 -10.83 -57.61 11.10
C GLY A 341 -10.88 -57.54 9.57
N VAL A 342 -11.54 -56.52 9.01
CA VAL A 342 -11.68 -56.37 7.55
C VAL A 342 -10.33 -56.09 6.87
N VAL A 343 -9.47 -55.27 7.50
CA VAL A 343 -8.11 -55.02 6.99
C VAL A 343 -7.19 -56.24 7.20
N ALA A 344 -7.33 -56.96 8.32
CA ALA A 344 -6.58 -58.21 8.53
C ALA A 344 -6.97 -59.31 7.53
N ASP A 345 -8.25 -59.43 7.17
CA ASP A 345 -8.73 -60.40 6.16
C ASP A 345 -8.31 -59.99 4.74
N ALA A 346 -8.34 -58.70 4.40
CA ALA A 346 -7.86 -58.20 3.12
C ALA A 346 -6.32 -58.32 2.97
N VAL A 347 -5.56 -58.10 4.05
CA VAL A 347 -4.10 -58.31 4.09
C VAL A 347 -3.74 -59.80 4.15
N GLY A 348 -4.58 -60.62 4.78
CA GLY A 348 -4.43 -62.09 4.83
C GLY A 348 -4.54 -62.76 3.47
N MET A 349 -5.32 -62.20 2.54
CA MET A 349 -5.38 -62.68 1.14
C MET A 349 -4.14 -62.32 0.30
N VAL A 350 -3.29 -61.39 0.76
CA VAL A 350 -2.05 -60.98 0.08
C VAL A 350 -0.79 -61.50 0.82
N GLY A 351 -0.94 -62.01 2.05
CA GLY A 351 0.14 -62.41 2.95
C GLY A 351 0.75 -63.80 2.73
N GLY A 352 0.68 -64.35 1.52
CA GLY A 352 1.46 -65.53 1.14
C GLY A 352 2.92 -65.15 0.95
N ALA A 353 3.70 -65.12 2.05
CA ALA A 353 5.15 -64.94 2.11
C ALA A 353 5.69 -63.50 2.24
N VAL A 354 5.51 -62.87 3.41
CA VAL A 354 6.59 -62.13 4.10
C VAL A 354 6.34 -62.19 5.61
N GLY A 355 7.18 -62.95 6.33
CA GLY A 355 7.22 -62.95 7.79
C GLY A 355 7.90 -61.69 8.31
N GLY A 356 7.14 -60.62 8.48
CA GLY A 356 7.54 -59.43 9.21
C GLY A 356 6.44 -59.07 10.20
N GLN A 357 6.80 -58.78 11.45
CA GLN A 357 5.85 -58.31 12.48
C GLN A 357 5.19 -57.02 11.99
N VAL A 358 4.02 -57.14 11.37
CA VAL A 358 3.11 -56.01 11.14
C VAL A 358 2.55 -55.65 12.51
N GLY A 359 3.06 -54.55 13.08
CA GLY A 359 2.50 -53.96 14.29
C GLY A 359 1.00 -53.75 14.10
N LYS A 360 0.20 -54.09 15.10
CA LYS A 360 -1.24 -53.88 15.13
C LYS A 360 -1.54 -52.38 14.96
N VAL A 361 -1.79 -51.94 13.72
CA VAL A 361 -2.34 -50.62 13.46
C VAL A 361 -3.82 -50.69 13.83
N ALA A 362 -4.20 -49.99 14.89
CA ALA A 362 -5.58 -49.91 15.35
C ALA A 362 -6.44 -49.25 14.26
N GLY A 363 -7.37 -50.01 13.68
CA GLY A 363 -8.27 -49.57 12.61
C GLY A 363 -9.41 -48.70 13.12
N GLY A 364 -9.10 -47.55 13.73
CA GLY A 364 -10.03 -46.44 13.90
C GLY A 364 -9.68 -45.31 12.93
N LEU A 365 -10.40 -44.18 12.98
CA LEU A 365 -9.89 -42.93 12.43
C LEU A 365 -8.44 -42.74 12.90
N ASP A 366 -7.49 -42.58 11.98
CA ASP A 366 -6.10 -42.41 12.36
C ASP A 366 -5.91 -41.04 13.02
N MET A 367 -5.98 -41.01 14.35
CA MET A 367 -5.83 -39.82 15.18
C MET A 367 -4.45 -39.16 14.98
N THR A 368 -3.45 -39.90 14.50
CA THR A 368 -2.12 -39.34 14.21
C THR A 368 -2.12 -38.45 12.96
N GLN A 369 -3.10 -38.63 12.06
CA GLN A 369 -3.23 -37.81 10.84
C GLN A 369 -4.02 -36.53 11.05
N ILE A 370 -4.67 -36.31 12.20
CA ILE A 370 -5.46 -35.09 12.45
C ILE A 370 -4.58 -33.84 12.31
N GLY A 371 -3.36 -33.87 12.86
CA GLY A 371 -2.42 -32.76 12.76
C GLY A 371 -2.09 -32.38 11.31
N PRO A 372 -1.53 -33.30 10.51
CA PRO A 372 -1.26 -33.09 9.09
C PRO A 372 -2.51 -32.72 8.28
N MET A 373 -3.64 -33.39 8.51
CA MET A 373 -4.92 -33.16 7.83
C MET A 373 -5.46 -31.74 8.09
N SER A 374 -5.41 -31.28 9.34
CA SER A 374 -5.83 -29.92 9.71
C SER A 374 -4.93 -28.87 9.08
N ARG A 375 -3.62 -29.15 8.95
CA ARG A 375 -2.67 -28.23 8.32
C ARG A 375 -2.88 -28.14 6.81
N ALA A 376 -3.12 -29.25 6.13
CA ALA A 376 -3.45 -29.24 4.71
C ALA A 376 -4.80 -28.54 4.44
N GLY A 377 -5.82 -28.85 5.25
CA GLY A 377 -7.10 -28.17 5.19
C GLY A 377 -6.97 -26.66 5.44
N ALA A 378 -6.11 -26.25 6.38
CA ALA A 378 -5.82 -24.84 6.64
C ALA A 378 -5.11 -24.15 5.46
N ASP A 379 -4.13 -24.80 4.83
CA ASP A 379 -3.41 -24.24 3.69
C ASP A 379 -4.35 -23.98 2.50
N ASP A 380 -5.18 -24.97 2.17
CA ASP A 380 -6.21 -24.88 1.12
C ASP A 380 -7.29 -23.84 1.45
N PHE A 381 -7.70 -23.77 2.72
CA PHE A 381 -8.67 -22.78 3.19
C PHE A 381 -8.12 -21.36 3.07
N VAL A 382 -6.91 -21.11 3.58
CA VAL A 382 -6.21 -19.82 3.50
C VAL A 382 -5.99 -19.40 2.06
N ALA A 383 -5.62 -20.34 1.17
CA ALA A 383 -5.47 -20.06 -0.26
C ALA A 383 -6.80 -19.63 -0.93
N SER A 384 -7.92 -20.13 -0.43
CA SER A 384 -9.26 -19.85 -0.98
C SER A 384 -9.92 -18.61 -0.36
N MET A 385 -9.41 -18.10 0.76
CA MET A 385 -9.97 -16.95 1.49
C MET A 385 -10.19 -15.69 0.64
N PRO A 386 -9.26 -15.25 -0.24
CA PRO A 386 -9.50 -14.07 -1.07
C PRO A 386 -10.74 -14.19 -1.97
N VAL A 387 -11.03 -15.40 -2.45
CA VAL A 387 -12.23 -15.66 -3.27
C VAL A 387 -13.48 -15.69 -2.39
N MET A 388 -13.40 -16.30 -1.21
CA MET A 388 -14.54 -16.36 -0.29
C MET A 388 -14.94 -14.97 0.26
N LEU A 389 -13.97 -14.08 0.43
CA LEU A 389 -14.18 -12.73 0.96
C LEU A 389 -14.63 -11.71 -0.10
N ALA A 390 -14.61 -12.07 -1.38
CA ALA A 390 -15.04 -11.17 -2.45
C ALA A 390 -16.48 -10.63 -2.25
N ASP A 391 -17.39 -11.48 -1.76
CA ASP A 391 -18.78 -11.10 -1.46
C ASP A 391 -18.92 -10.31 -0.13
N ALA A 392 -17.88 -10.29 0.69
CA ALA A 392 -17.84 -9.60 1.98
C ALA A 392 -17.08 -8.25 1.92
N ASN A 393 -16.49 -7.89 0.78
CA ASN A 393 -15.72 -6.66 0.64
C ASN A 393 -16.53 -5.40 0.97
N ASP A 394 -17.78 -5.31 0.51
CA ASP A 394 -18.67 -4.16 0.82
C ASP A 394 -18.91 -4.01 2.33
N TYR A 395 -19.03 -5.14 3.02
CA TYR A 395 -19.20 -5.17 4.47
C TYR A 395 -17.92 -4.74 5.19
N LEU A 396 -16.77 -5.27 4.76
CA LEU A 396 -15.48 -4.91 5.34
C LEU A 396 -15.14 -3.44 5.10
N ASP A 397 -15.35 -2.91 3.90
CA ASP A 397 -15.15 -1.49 3.61
C ASP A 397 -16.03 -0.61 4.52
N ALA A 398 -17.29 -0.99 4.72
CA ALA A 398 -18.22 -0.25 5.57
C ALA A 398 -17.84 -0.31 7.07
N LYS A 399 -17.45 -1.49 7.58
CA LYS A 399 -17.14 -1.67 9.01
C LYS A 399 -15.76 -1.16 9.41
N LEU A 400 -14.74 -1.39 8.58
CA LEU A 400 -13.38 -0.97 8.89
C LEU A 400 -13.29 0.57 8.92
N ASP A 401 -14.05 1.24 8.05
CA ASP A 401 -14.16 2.71 7.96
C ASP A 401 -12.78 3.40 8.04
N ILE A 402 -11.85 2.85 7.25
CA ILE A 402 -10.45 3.25 7.28
C ILE A 402 -10.32 4.70 6.85
N ARG A 403 -11.12 5.13 5.87
CA ARG A 403 -11.14 6.50 5.38
C ARG A 403 -11.40 7.50 6.49
N THR A 404 -12.49 7.34 7.23
CA THR A 404 -12.84 8.27 8.32
C THR A 404 -11.78 8.26 9.41
N THR A 405 -11.31 7.07 9.78
CA THR A 405 -10.26 6.90 10.80
C THR A 405 -8.97 7.63 10.39
N MET A 406 -8.51 7.42 9.16
CA MET A 406 -7.31 8.06 8.63
C MET A 406 -7.46 9.57 8.52
N VAL A 407 -8.60 10.07 8.03
CA VAL A 407 -8.87 11.51 7.93
C VAL A 407 -8.83 12.18 9.31
N GLN A 408 -9.53 11.62 10.29
CA GLN A 408 -9.59 12.18 11.64
C GLN A 408 -8.21 12.19 12.31
N LYS A 409 -7.49 11.06 12.25
CA LYS A 409 -6.19 10.95 12.91
C LYS A 409 -5.11 11.78 12.21
N MET A 410 -5.15 11.88 10.88
CA MET A 410 -4.27 12.79 10.13
C MET A 410 -4.53 14.26 10.44
N ALA A 411 -5.80 14.67 10.56
CA ALA A 411 -6.16 16.04 10.91
C ALA A 411 -5.76 16.42 12.35
N ALA A 412 -5.74 15.44 13.26
CA ALA A 412 -5.34 15.61 14.65
C ALA A 412 -3.83 15.76 14.87
N MET A 413 -3.01 15.52 13.84
CA MET A 413 -1.55 15.62 13.96
C MET A 413 -1.06 17.03 14.29
N SER A 414 -0.02 17.09 15.12
CA SER A 414 0.71 18.32 15.43
C SER A 414 1.45 18.86 14.18
N PRO A 415 1.83 20.15 14.19
CA PRO A 415 2.62 20.73 13.10
C PRO A 415 3.95 20.00 12.84
N ASP A 416 4.62 19.50 13.88
CA ASP A 416 5.90 18.82 13.74
C ASP A 416 5.75 17.40 13.16
N GLU A 417 4.70 16.67 13.55
CA GLU A 417 4.36 15.36 12.99
C GLU A 417 3.98 15.47 11.52
N PHE A 418 3.11 16.43 11.18
CA PHE A 418 2.72 16.68 9.80
C PHE A 418 3.91 17.05 8.91
N GLU A 419 4.82 17.88 9.43
CA GLU A 419 6.08 18.15 8.74
C GLU A 419 6.93 16.88 8.64
N GLY A 420 6.99 16.04 9.67
CA GLY A 420 7.70 14.75 9.64
C GLY A 420 7.24 13.85 8.50
N VAL A 421 5.94 13.80 8.22
CA VAL A 421 5.36 13.02 7.12
C VAL A 421 5.72 13.60 5.75
N LEU A 422 5.64 14.92 5.58
CA LEU A 422 5.87 15.57 4.28
C LEU A 422 7.35 15.86 3.99
N ARG A 423 8.15 16.13 5.01
CA ARG A 423 9.55 16.58 4.90
C ARG A 423 10.42 15.65 4.06
N PRO A 424 10.39 14.32 4.22
CA PRO A 424 11.19 13.41 3.42
C PRO A 424 10.92 13.53 1.92
N ALA A 425 9.68 13.84 1.53
CA ALA A 425 9.29 13.99 0.13
C ALA A 425 9.87 15.23 -0.55
N PHE A 426 10.03 16.31 0.21
CA PHE A 426 10.32 17.65 -0.32
C PHE A 426 11.72 18.17 0.01
N GLN A 427 12.32 17.80 1.14
CA GLN A 427 13.69 18.19 1.49
C GLN A 427 14.74 17.25 0.89
N ALA A 428 14.33 16.04 0.49
CA ALA A 428 15.14 15.17 -0.34
C ALA A 428 15.53 15.88 -1.64
N ASP A 429 16.84 16.07 -1.87
CA ASP A 429 17.37 16.64 -3.10
C ASP A 429 16.90 18.07 -3.46
N GLU A 430 16.50 18.89 -2.47
CA GLU A 430 16.26 20.33 -2.62
C GLU A 430 17.43 21.03 -3.34
N LYS A 431 18.66 20.66 -2.96
CA LYS A 431 19.89 21.17 -3.58
C LYS A 431 19.94 20.85 -5.07
N THR A 432 19.50 19.65 -5.47
CA THR A 432 19.48 19.22 -6.87
C THR A 432 18.44 20.01 -7.64
N LEU A 433 17.25 20.24 -7.07
CA LEU A 433 16.20 21.05 -7.71
C LEU A 433 16.67 22.49 -7.93
N ILE A 434 17.23 23.12 -6.89
CA ILE A 434 17.79 24.48 -6.95
C ILE A 434 18.94 24.56 -7.97
N MET A 435 19.81 23.56 -8.02
CA MET A 435 20.92 23.52 -8.98
C MET A 435 20.42 23.38 -10.43
N VAL A 436 19.45 22.50 -10.68
CA VAL A 436 18.84 22.36 -12.00
C VAL A 436 18.16 23.65 -12.43
N GLY A 437 17.43 24.32 -11.53
CA GLY A 437 16.85 25.62 -11.81
C GLY A 437 17.89 26.68 -12.16
N ALA A 438 19.01 26.72 -11.44
CA ALA A 438 20.12 27.62 -11.74
C ALA A 438 20.73 27.35 -13.13
N ILE A 439 20.95 26.08 -13.49
CA ILE A 439 21.48 25.68 -14.81
C ILE A 439 20.48 26.06 -15.93
N LEU A 440 19.20 25.74 -15.76
CA LEU A 440 18.16 26.10 -16.72
C LEU A 440 18.06 27.63 -16.86
N GLY A 441 18.11 28.35 -15.73
CA GLY A 441 18.13 29.81 -15.72
C GLY A 441 19.31 30.38 -16.50
N PHE A 442 20.52 29.83 -16.32
CA PHE A 442 21.72 30.22 -17.07
C PHE A 442 21.54 30.00 -18.57
N LEU A 443 21.14 28.79 -18.98
CA LEU A 443 20.96 28.44 -20.40
C LEU A 443 19.94 29.33 -21.10
N VAL A 444 18.88 29.69 -20.38
CA VAL A 444 17.87 30.59 -20.91
C VAL A 444 18.37 32.03 -20.94
N GLY A 445 19.17 32.47 -19.97
CA GLY A 445 19.84 33.76 -20.00
C GLY A 445 20.78 33.90 -21.20
N GLU A 446 21.53 32.86 -21.54
CA GLU A 446 22.32 32.77 -22.79
C GLU A 446 21.44 32.89 -24.03
N LEU A 447 20.29 32.22 -24.05
CA LEU A 447 19.33 32.33 -25.16
C LEU A 447 18.74 33.74 -25.29
N GLN A 448 18.53 34.46 -24.17
CA GLN A 448 18.13 35.87 -24.20
C GLN A 448 19.22 36.76 -24.83
N VAL A 449 20.50 36.51 -24.54
CA VAL A 449 21.61 37.26 -25.18
C VAL A 449 21.55 37.07 -26.69
N LEU A 450 21.45 35.83 -27.16
CA LEU A 450 21.39 35.52 -28.59
C LEU A 450 20.20 36.21 -29.28
N MET A 451 19.04 36.26 -28.61
CA MET A 451 17.87 36.98 -29.11
C MET A 451 18.09 38.48 -29.19
N VAL A 452 18.67 39.09 -28.14
CA VAL A 452 18.90 40.53 -28.12
C VAL A 452 19.96 40.91 -29.16
N GLU A 453 21.02 40.14 -29.32
CA GLU A 453 22.03 40.35 -30.37
C GLU A 453 21.44 40.24 -31.78
N HIS A 454 20.57 39.25 -32.05
CA HIS A 454 19.92 39.13 -33.36
C HIS A 454 18.84 40.20 -33.64
N LEU A 455 18.20 40.74 -32.61
CA LEU A 455 17.12 41.75 -32.76
C LEU A 455 17.63 43.20 -32.71
N THR A 456 18.88 43.42 -32.32
CA THR A 456 19.51 44.76 -32.25
C THR A 456 20.36 45.09 -33.48
N HIS A 457 20.54 44.12 -34.39
CA HIS A 457 21.01 44.30 -35.76
C HIS A 457 19.84 44.48 -36.72
#